data_AF-A0A101XGT1-F1
#
_entry.id   AF-A0A101XGT1-F1
#
_cell.length_a   1.000
_cell.length_b   1.000
_cell.length_c   1.000
_cell.angle_alpha   90.00
_cell.angle_beta   90.00
_cell.angle_gamma   90.00
#
_symmetry.space_group_name_H-M   'P 1'
#
loop_
_entity.id
_entity.type
_entity.pdbx_description
1 polymer ?
#
loop_
_entity_poly.entity_id
_entity_poly.type
_entity_poly.pdbx_seq_one_letter_code
_entity_poly.pdbx_strand_id
1 'polypeptide(L)'
;MGQERPPEEADLERIMEIASRLTTEYVINKVPRDFLAGINVKIEMIDPEKLVLSVNVDIDLLEGNAEVVADDASQYCIGILDTLINMHLAGQLNGRSNDEIIAIIQGKAKNSDSGS
;
A
#
# COMPACT_ATOMS: atom_id res chain seq x y z
N MET A 1 10.81 15.52 -26.77
CA MET A 1 10.02 14.28 -26.78
C MET A 1 10.37 13.55 -25.51
N GLY A 2 9.56 13.69 -24.46
CA GLY A 2 9.77 12.92 -23.24
C GLY A 2 9.38 11.48 -23.54
N GLN A 3 10.29 10.53 -23.35
CA GLN A 3 9.90 9.13 -23.37
C GLN A 3 8.93 8.92 -22.20
N GLU A 4 7.67 8.66 -22.53
CA GLU A 4 6.73 8.11 -21.57
C GLU A 4 7.34 6.81 -21.02
N ARG A 5 7.35 6.67 -19.70
CA ARG A 5 7.82 5.45 -19.04
C ARG A 5 7.04 4.24 -19.60
N PRO A 6 7.66 3.06 -19.71
CA PRO A 6 6.97 1.84 -20.09
C PRO A 6 5.68 1.65 -19.27
N PRO A 7 4.58 1.17 -19.87
CA PRO A 7 3.31 0.99 -19.16
C PRO A 7 3.44 0.14 -17.88
N GLU A 8 4.33 -0.85 -17.88
CA GLU A 8 4.60 -1.73 -16.74
C GLU A 8 5.26 -1.00 -15.56
N GLU A 9 6.16 -0.06 -15.82
CA GLU A 9 6.78 0.78 -14.77
C GLU A 9 5.79 1.80 -14.20
N ALA A 10 4.95 2.39 -15.06
CA ALA A 10 3.92 3.34 -14.63
C ALA A 10 2.84 2.68 -13.75
N ASP A 11 2.48 1.44 -14.06
CA ASP A 11 1.55 0.67 -13.24
C ASP A 11 2.16 0.27 -11.89
N LEU A 12 3.45 -0.12 -11.85
CA LEU A 12 4.13 -0.45 -10.59
C LEU A 12 4.30 0.77 -9.68
N GLU A 13 4.68 1.93 -10.23
CA GLU A 13 4.73 3.18 -9.47
C GLU A 13 3.36 3.54 -8.87
N ARG A 14 2.32 3.38 -9.67
CA ARG A 14 0.94 3.61 -9.25
C ARG A 14 0.49 2.64 -8.15
N ILE A 15 0.86 1.37 -8.25
CA ILE A 15 0.61 0.37 -7.20
C ILE A 15 1.26 0.79 -5.88
N MET A 16 2.51 1.22 -5.93
CA MET A 16 3.23 1.70 -4.75
C MET A 16 2.56 2.94 -4.14
N GLU A 17 2.11 3.89 -4.96
CA GLU A 17 1.38 5.08 -4.48
C GLU A 17 0.07 4.70 -3.76
N ILE A 18 -0.73 3.82 -4.37
CA ILE A 18 -2.00 3.36 -3.78
C ILE A 18 -1.75 2.61 -2.46
N ALA A 19 -0.75 1.74 -2.41
CA ALA A 19 -0.41 0.99 -1.20
C ALA A 19 0.08 1.91 -0.07
N SER A 20 0.91 2.90 -0.39
CA SER A 20 1.38 3.91 0.58
C SER A 20 0.22 4.72 1.15
N ARG A 21 -0.70 5.18 0.28
CA ARG A 21 -1.89 5.92 0.69
C ARG A 21 -2.81 5.09 1.59
N LEU A 22 -3.15 3.87 1.19
CA LEU A 22 -4.03 3.00 1.98
C LEU A 22 -3.43 2.64 3.34
N THR A 23 -2.12 2.40 3.40
CA THR A 23 -1.41 2.13 4.65
C THR A 23 -1.44 3.35 5.58
N THR A 24 -1.26 4.54 5.02
CA THR A 24 -1.37 5.79 5.77
C THR A 24 -2.79 5.98 6.34
N GLU A 25 -3.82 5.77 5.51
CA GLU A 25 -5.22 5.84 5.94
C GLU A 25 -5.54 4.78 7.01
N TYR A 26 -4.98 3.57 6.90
CA TYR A 26 -5.14 2.50 7.89
C TYR A 26 -4.59 2.92 9.26
N VAL A 27 -3.38 3.47 9.34
CA VAL A 27 -2.79 3.91 10.60
C VAL A 27 -3.56 5.09 11.20
N ILE A 28 -3.95 6.08 10.38
CA ILE A 28 -4.75 7.23 10.84
C ILE A 28 -6.09 6.77 11.46
N ASN A 29 -6.71 5.72 10.92
CA ASN A 29 -7.97 5.19 11.45
C ASN A 29 -7.77 4.29 12.68
N LYS A 30 -6.59 3.70 12.85
CA LYS A 30 -6.28 2.78 13.95
C LYS A 30 -5.75 3.48 15.20
N VAL A 31 -4.94 4.53 15.02
CA VAL A 31 -4.29 5.25 16.11
C VAL A 31 -5.16 6.45 16.53
N PRO A 32 -5.38 6.70 17.84
CA PRO A 32 -6.04 7.91 18.29
C PRO A 32 -5.35 9.15 17.75
N ARG A 33 -6.13 10.11 17.23
CA ARG A 33 -5.59 11.29 16.54
C ARG A 33 -4.62 12.09 17.39
N ASP A 34 -4.85 12.16 18.70
CA ASP A 34 -4.01 12.93 19.63
C ASP A 34 -2.67 12.22 19.93
N PHE A 35 -2.51 10.96 19.52
CA PHE A 35 -1.29 10.17 19.76
C PHE A 35 -0.38 10.12 18.54
N LEU A 36 -0.91 10.32 17.32
CA LEU A 36 -0.13 10.25 16.09
C LEU A 36 0.56 11.60 15.80
N ALA A 37 1.88 11.66 15.94
CA ALA A 37 2.67 12.84 15.59
C ALA A 37 3.10 12.85 14.12
N GLY A 38 3.35 11.68 13.53
CA GLY A 38 3.78 11.55 12.15
C GLY A 38 3.69 10.12 11.63
N ILE A 39 3.50 9.99 10.33
CA ILE A 39 3.59 8.73 9.60
C ILE A 39 4.22 9.00 8.22
N ASN A 40 5.15 8.13 7.83
CA ASN A 40 5.72 8.09 6.50
C ASN A 40 5.77 6.65 6.01
N VAL A 41 5.19 6.39 4.83
CA VAL A 41 5.21 5.07 4.19
C VAL A 41 5.96 5.18 2.88
N LYS A 42 7.18 4.63 2.85
CA LYS A 42 8.04 4.64 1.67
C LYS A 42 8.12 3.23 1.08
N ILE A 43 7.84 3.12 -0.20
CA ILE A 43 7.93 1.87 -0.95
C ILE A 43 8.91 2.09 -2.10
N GLU A 44 9.91 1.23 -2.21
CA GLU A 44 10.97 1.35 -3.20
C GLU A 44 11.17 0.03 -3.95
N MET A 45 11.36 0.13 -5.27
CA MET A 45 11.80 -1.01 -6.09
C MET A 45 13.29 -1.21 -5.92
N ILE A 46 13.68 -2.36 -5.37
CA ILE A 46 15.07 -2.75 -5.16
C ILE A 46 15.60 -3.52 -6.38
N ASP A 47 14.79 -4.41 -6.96
CA ASP A 47 15.13 -5.18 -8.16
C ASP A 47 13.88 -5.35 -9.04
N PRO A 48 13.77 -4.60 -10.16
CA PRO A 48 12.60 -4.67 -11.04
C PRO A 48 12.50 -6.01 -11.79
N GLU A 49 13.62 -6.69 -12.08
CA GLU A 49 13.58 -7.97 -12.80
C GLU A 49 13.01 -9.09 -11.91
N LYS A 50 13.26 -8.99 -10.61
CA LYS A 50 12.74 -9.95 -9.61
C LYS A 50 11.53 -9.45 -8.83
N LEU A 51 11.03 -8.26 -9.15
CA LEU A 51 9.95 -7.57 -8.44
C LEU A 51 10.19 -7.49 -6.92
N VAL A 52 11.43 -7.21 -6.52
CA VAL A 52 11.78 -7.05 -5.10
C VAL A 52 11.48 -5.62 -4.67
N LEU A 53 10.53 -5.48 -3.75
CA LEU A 53 10.14 -4.21 -3.15
C LEU A 53 10.65 -4.13 -1.70
N SER A 54 11.06 -2.93 -1.28
CA SER A 54 11.29 -2.58 0.13
C SER A 54 10.14 -1.71 0.60
N VAL A 55 9.57 -2.05 1.76
CA VAL A 55 8.56 -1.26 2.46
C VAL A 55 9.19 -0.75 3.74
N ASN A 56 9.25 0.57 3.90
CA ASN A 56 9.71 1.24 5.12
C ASN A 56 8.57 2.08 5.67
N VAL A 57 8.18 1.81 6.91
CA VAL A 57 7.13 2.54 7.61
C VAL A 57 7.74 3.19 8.84
N ASP A 58 7.76 4.51 8.84
CA ASP A 58 8.19 5.32 9.99
C ASP A 58 6.96 5.89 10.67
N ILE A 59 6.84 5.68 11.98
CA ILE A 59 5.72 6.19 12.79
C ILE A 59 6.28 6.92 14.01
N ASP A 60 5.82 8.15 14.19
CA ASP A 60 6.08 8.94 15.38
C ASP A 60 4.80 9.00 16.22
N LEU A 61 4.89 8.52 17.47
CA LEU A 61 3.81 8.56 18.44
C LEU A 61 4.18 9.43 19.65
N LEU A 62 3.20 10.17 20.16
CA LEU A 62 3.29 10.87 21.45
C LEU A 62 3.05 9.91 22.62
N GLU A 63 2.22 8.88 22.42
CA GLU A 63 1.92 7.84 23.40
C GLU A 63 1.77 6.47 22.72
N GLY A 64 2.21 5.40 23.39
CA GLY A 64 2.11 4.01 22.90
C GLY A 64 3.42 3.44 22.36
N ASN A 65 3.32 2.32 21.63
CA ASN A 65 4.46 1.63 21.04
C ASN A 65 4.46 1.79 19.51
N ALA A 66 5.31 2.69 19.01
CA ALA A 66 5.41 2.99 17.59
C ALA A 66 5.89 1.81 16.75
N GLU A 67 6.79 0.97 17.28
CA GLU A 67 7.33 -0.22 16.59
C GLU A 67 6.22 -1.21 16.25
N VAL A 68 5.33 -1.49 17.21
CA VAL A 68 4.20 -2.41 17.00
C VAL A 68 3.23 -1.87 15.94
N VAL A 69 2.99 -0.55 15.91
CA VAL A 69 2.13 0.06 14.88
C VAL A 69 2.83 0.03 13.52
N ALA A 70 4.14 0.28 13.46
CA ALA A 70 4.91 0.27 12.23
C ALA A 70 5.01 -1.14 11.63
N ASP A 71 5.22 -2.16 12.46
CA ASP A 71 5.21 -3.57 12.04
C ASP A 71 3.85 -3.96 11.44
N ASP A 72 2.77 -3.64 12.15
CA ASP A 72 1.41 -3.94 11.71
C ASP A 72 1.04 -3.18 10.42
N ALA A 73 1.43 -1.91 10.30
CA ALA A 73 1.26 -1.12 9.08
C ALA A 73 2.10 -1.67 7.92
N SER A 74 3.30 -2.17 8.18
CA SER A 74 4.15 -2.81 7.17
C SER A 74 3.51 -4.10 6.65
N GLN A 75 2.98 -4.95 7.53
CA GLN A 75 2.24 -6.15 7.13
C GLN A 75 0.99 -5.80 6.31
N TYR A 76 0.24 -4.79 6.74
CA TYR A 76 -0.90 -4.28 5.97
C TYR A 76 -0.47 -3.83 4.56
N CYS A 77 0.60 -3.03 4.47
CA CYS A 77 1.14 -2.55 3.20
C CYS A 77 1.54 -3.69 2.27
N ILE A 78 2.22 -4.71 2.80
CA ILE A 78 2.63 -5.91 2.04
C ILE A 78 1.40 -6.63 1.47
N GLY A 79 0.35 -6.83 2.28
CA GLY A 79 -0.88 -7.49 1.80
C GLY A 79 -1.59 -6.71 0.68
N ILE A 80 -1.56 -5.37 0.75
CA ILE A 80 -2.10 -4.50 -0.31
C ILE A 80 -1.26 -4.58 -1.58
N LEU A 81 0.07 -4.56 -1.46
CA LEU A 81 1.00 -4.72 -2.58
C LEU A 81 0.79 -6.05 -3.28
N ASP A 82 0.72 -7.16 -2.54
CA ASP A 82 0.45 -8.49 -3.10
C ASP A 82 -0.87 -8.52 -3.88
N THR A 83 -1.92 -7.92 -3.33
CA THR A 83 -3.23 -7.86 -4.00
C THR A 83 -3.15 -7.07 -5.30
N LEU A 84 -2.48 -5.93 -5.27
CA LEU A 84 -2.33 -5.02 -6.41
C LEU A 84 -1.46 -5.61 -7.53
N ILE A 85 -0.30 -6.19 -7.17
CA ILE A 85 0.60 -6.84 -8.12
C ILE A 85 -0.11 -8.02 -8.79
N ASN A 86 -0.85 -8.83 -8.04
CA ASN A 86 -1.64 -9.90 -8.64
C ASN A 86 -2.72 -9.39 -9.62
N MET A 87 -3.37 -8.26 -9.33
CA MET A 87 -4.31 -7.63 -10.27
C MET A 87 -3.60 -7.07 -11.51
N HIS A 88 -2.39 -6.53 -11.35
CA HIS A 88 -1.56 -6.05 -12.46
C HIS A 88 -1.17 -7.20 -13.39
N LEU A 89 -0.63 -8.30 -12.84
CA LEU A 89 -0.24 -9.48 -13.60
C LEU A 89 -1.45 -10.15 -14.28
N ALA A 90 -2.65 -10.00 -13.72
CA ALA A 90 -3.91 -10.42 -14.34
C ALA A 90 -4.46 -9.42 -15.39
N GLY A 91 -3.79 -8.30 -15.62
CA GLY A 91 -4.18 -7.27 -16.60
C GLY A 91 -5.40 -6.42 -16.21
N GLN A 92 -5.76 -6.38 -14.92
CA GLN A 92 -7.01 -5.76 -14.46
C GLN A 92 -6.88 -4.30 -14.00
N LEU A 93 -5.66 -3.73 -13.98
CA LEU A 93 -5.44 -2.34 -13.56
C LEU A 93 -5.69 -1.33 -14.67
N ASN A 94 -5.54 -1.75 -15.93
CA ASN A 94 -5.48 -0.81 -17.05
C ASN A 94 -6.81 -0.05 -17.24
N GLY A 95 -6.72 1.26 -17.42
CA GLY A 95 -7.88 2.16 -17.64
C GLY A 95 -8.73 2.48 -16.41
N ARG A 96 -8.44 1.90 -15.24
CA ARG A 96 -9.17 2.18 -14.00
C ARG A 96 -8.58 3.37 -13.27
N SER A 97 -9.37 4.09 -12.48
CA SER A 97 -8.91 5.17 -11.58
C SER A 97 -8.44 4.64 -10.23
N ASN A 98 -7.68 5.44 -9.46
CA ASN A 98 -7.16 5.04 -8.14
C ASN A 98 -8.32 4.73 -7.18
N ASP A 99 -9.38 5.53 -7.21
CA ASP A 99 -10.54 5.34 -6.33
C ASP A 99 -11.29 4.03 -6.63
N GLU A 100 -11.42 3.64 -7.90
CA GLU A 100 -12.00 2.34 -8.27
C GLU A 100 -11.13 1.17 -7.78
N ILE A 101 -9.81 1.29 -7.88
CA ILE A 101 -8.88 0.25 -7.42
C ILE A 101 -8.97 0.14 -5.89
N ILE A 102 -8.91 1.26 -5.18
CA ILE A 102 -9.07 1.35 -3.73
C ILE A 102 -10.39 0.71 -3.28
N ALA A 103 -11.51 1.06 -3.92
CA ALA A 103 -12.82 0.49 -3.58
C ALA A 103 -12.86 -1.04 -3.73
N ILE A 104 -12.22 -1.60 -4.77
CA ILE A 104 -12.13 -3.06 -4.94
C ILE A 104 -11.28 -3.70 -3.84
N ILE A 105 -10.12 -3.12 -3.51
CA ILE A 105 -9.23 -3.65 -2.47
C ILE A 105 -9.93 -3.65 -1.12
N GLN A 106 -10.55 -2.53 -0.75
CA GLN A 106 -11.32 -2.41 0.49
C GLN A 106 -12.53 -3.37 0.50
N GLY A 107 -13.16 -3.61 -0.66
CA GLY A 107 -14.20 -4.64 -0.80
C GLY A 107 -13.69 -6.06 -0.58
N LYS A 108 -12.50 -6.40 -1.11
CA LYS A 108 -11.84 -7.69 -0.87
C LYS A 108 -11.47 -7.88 0.60
N ALA A 109 -10.95 -6.85 1.26
CA ALA A 109 -10.59 -6.89 2.68
C ALA A 109 -11.79 -7.06 3.63
N LYS A 110 -13.00 -6.62 3.22
CA LYS A 110 -14.24 -6.86 3.99
C LYS A 110 -14.81 -8.26 3.79
N ASN A 111 -14.51 -8.90 2.66
CA ASN A 111 -14.99 -10.25 2.32
C ASN A 111 -14.00 -11.36 2.71
N SER A 112 -12.83 -11.02 3.25
CA SER A 112 -11.81 -11.99 3.69
C SER A 112 -12.10 -12.67 5.04
N ASP A 113 -13.29 -12.46 5.63
CA ASP A 113 -13.66 -13.16 6.86
C ASP A 113 -15.13 -13.62 6.83
N SER A 114 -15.34 -14.87 6.41
CA SER A 114 -16.48 -15.75 6.74
C SER A 114 -16.22 -17.14 6.16
N GLY A 115 -15.22 -17.82 6.70
CA GLY A 115 -14.88 -19.20 6.35
C GLY A 115 -14.38 -19.97 7.56
N SER A 116 -15.23 -20.11 8.58
CA SER A 116 -15.17 -21.18 9.58
C SER A 116 -16.34 -22.13 9.37
#